data_AF-A0A2K6QPP4-F1
#
_entry.id   AF-A0A2K6QPP4-F1
#
_cell.length_a   1.000
_cell.length_b   1.000
_cell.length_c   1.000
_cell.angle_alpha   90.00
_cell.angle_beta   90.00
_cell.angle_gamma   90.00
#
_symmetry.space_group_name_H-M   'P 1'
#
loop_
_entity.id
_entity.type
_entity.pdbx_description
1 polymer ?
#
loop_
_entity_poly.entity_id
_entity_poly.type
_entity_poly.pdbx_seq_one_letter_code
_entity_poly.pdbx_strand_id
1 'polypeptide(L)'
;DLKVSNLLMTDKGCVKTADFGLARAYGVPVKPMTPKVVTLWYRAPELLLGTTTQTTSIDMWAVGCILAELLAHKPLLPGTSEIHQIDLIVQLLGTPSENIWPGFSKLPLVGQYSLRKQPYNNLKHKFPWLSEAGLRLLHFLFMYDPKKRATAGDCLESSYFKEKPLPCEPELMPTFPHHRNKRAAPATSEGQSKRCKP
;
A
#
# COMPACT_ATOMS: atom_id res chain seq x y z
N ASP A 1 -1.28 -9.53 0.50
CA ASP A 1 0.01 -8.83 0.32
C ASP A 1 -0.15 -7.77 -0.77
N LEU A 2 -0.96 -6.75 -0.48
CA LEU A 2 -1.18 -5.66 -1.41
C LEU A 2 -0.02 -4.66 -1.29
N LYS A 3 0.68 -4.46 -2.40
CA LYS A 3 1.80 -3.53 -2.56
C LYS A 3 1.92 -3.16 -4.04
N VAL A 4 2.58 -2.04 -4.34
CA VAL A 4 2.71 -1.54 -5.71
C VAL A 4 3.34 -2.59 -6.64
N SER A 5 4.34 -3.35 -6.20
CA SER A 5 4.98 -4.39 -7.02
C SER A 5 4.10 -5.61 -7.32
N ASN A 6 2.98 -5.78 -6.60
CA ASN A 6 1.98 -6.82 -6.86
C ASN A 6 0.81 -6.30 -7.73
N LEU A 7 0.89 -5.05 -8.20
CA LEU A 7 -0.02 -4.49 -9.19
C LEU A 7 0.65 -4.54 -10.57
N LEU A 8 0.14 -5.42 -11.43
CA LEU A 8 0.63 -5.57 -12.79
C LEU A 8 -0.22 -4.71 -13.73
N MET A 9 0.42 -4.04 -14.68
CA MET A 9 -0.27 -3.28 -15.71
C MET A 9 -0.11 -3.99 -17.06
N THR A 10 -1.23 -4.18 -17.77
CA THR A 10 -1.20 -4.71 -19.14
C THR A 10 -0.79 -3.63 -20.14
N ASP A 11 -0.44 -4.04 -21.36
CA ASP A 11 -0.24 -3.16 -22.52
C ASP A 11 -1.47 -2.32 -22.89
N LYS A 12 -2.66 -2.70 -22.41
CA LYS A 12 -3.92 -1.95 -22.57
C LYS A 12 -4.27 -1.03 -21.38
N GLY A 13 -3.31 -0.73 -20.50
CA GLY A 13 -3.54 0.14 -19.35
C GLY A 13 -4.37 -0.48 -18.21
N CYS A 14 -4.82 -1.74 -18.31
CA CYS A 14 -5.55 -2.40 -17.25
C CYS A 14 -4.63 -2.85 -16.10
N VAL A 15 -4.99 -2.48 -14.86
CA VAL A 15 -4.31 -2.96 -13.65
C VAL A 15 -4.91 -4.29 -13.20
N LYS A 16 -4.04 -5.25 -12.84
CA LYS A 16 -4.40 -6.55 -12.31
C LYS A 16 -3.62 -6.82 -11.02
N THR A 17 -4.32 -7.30 -10.00
CA THR A 17 -3.69 -7.79 -8.78
C THR A 17 -3.02 -9.14 -9.06
N ALA A 18 -1.82 -9.31 -8.54
CA ALA A 18 -1.05 -10.54 -8.63
C ALA A 18 -0.59 -10.99 -7.24
N ASP A 19 0.06 -12.16 -7.20
CA ASP A 19 0.64 -12.76 -5.99
C ASP A 19 -0.38 -12.99 -4.85
N PHE A 20 -1.18 -14.03 -5.05
CA PHE A 20 -2.14 -14.54 -4.07
C PHE A 20 -1.51 -15.57 -3.11
N GLY A 21 -0.18 -15.65 -3.03
CA GLY A 21 0.52 -16.64 -2.20
C GLY A 21 0.21 -16.54 -0.70
N LEU A 22 -0.27 -15.37 -0.26
CA LEU A 22 -0.71 -15.10 1.11
C LEU A 22 -2.23 -14.88 1.23
N ALA A 23 -3.00 -15.13 0.17
CA ALA A 23 -4.45 -14.97 0.19
C ALA A 23 -5.13 -16.07 1.02
N ARG A 24 -6.25 -15.74 1.67
CA ARG A 24 -7.02 -16.66 2.51
C ARG A 24 -8.51 -16.48 2.29
N ALA A 25 -9.26 -17.58 2.36
CA ALA A 25 -10.71 -17.53 2.35
C ALA A 25 -11.22 -16.90 3.66
N TYR A 26 -12.13 -15.93 3.52
CA TYR A 26 -12.83 -15.32 4.65
C TYR A 26 -13.73 -16.36 5.34
N GLY A 27 -13.81 -16.33 6.68
CA GLY A 27 -14.67 -17.23 7.45
C GLY A 27 -14.10 -18.62 7.76
N VAL A 28 -12.92 -18.97 7.23
CA VAL A 28 -12.20 -20.19 7.63
C VAL A 28 -11.31 -19.87 8.84
N PRO A 29 -11.26 -20.71 9.89
CA PRO A 29 -10.48 -20.44 11.10
C PRO A 29 -9.05 -20.02 10.78
N VAL A 30 -8.69 -18.83 11.27
CA VAL A 30 -7.41 -18.20 10.98
C VAL A 30 -6.32 -18.95 11.76
N LYS A 31 -5.67 -19.93 11.13
CA LYS A 31 -4.37 -20.44 11.61
C LYS A 31 -3.41 -19.27 11.90
N PRO A 32 -2.70 -19.26 13.05
CA PRO A 32 -1.73 -18.22 13.39
C PRO A 32 -0.69 -18.05 12.28
N MET A 33 -0.38 -16.80 11.92
CA MET A 33 0.57 -16.47 10.87
C MET A 33 2.00 -16.37 11.45
N THR A 34 3.01 -16.78 10.68
CA THR A 34 4.41 -16.44 10.94
C THR A 34 4.65 -14.95 10.59
N PRO A 35 5.10 -14.08 11.53
CA PRO A 35 5.08 -12.62 11.34
C PRO A 35 6.01 -12.00 10.27
N LYS A 36 6.75 -12.80 9.49
CA LYS A 36 8.05 -12.35 8.95
C LYS A 36 8.22 -12.21 7.43
N VAL A 37 7.21 -12.41 6.59
CA VAL A 37 7.42 -12.42 5.12
C VAL A 37 6.42 -11.53 4.36
N VAL A 38 6.23 -10.30 4.81
CA VAL A 38 5.38 -9.31 4.11
C VAL A 38 6.07 -7.95 4.15
N THR A 39 5.94 -7.16 3.07
CA THR A 39 6.44 -5.78 3.03
C THR A 39 5.79 -4.95 4.12
N LEU A 40 6.61 -4.48 5.08
CA LEU A 40 6.16 -3.78 6.29
C LEU A 40 5.39 -2.48 6.00
N TRP A 41 5.70 -1.82 4.89
CA TRP A 41 5.22 -0.47 4.55
C TRP A 41 3.70 -0.35 4.37
N TYR A 42 3.05 -1.46 4.05
CA TYR A 42 1.60 -1.54 3.80
C TYR A 42 0.85 -2.22 4.96
N ARG A 43 1.53 -2.52 6.08
CA ARG A 43 0.94 -3.25 7.21
C ARG A 43 0.06 -2.32 8.05
N ALA A 44 -1.16 -2.77 8.31
CA ALA A 44 -2.15 -2.06 9.12
C ALA A 44 -1.74 -1.97 10.61
N PRO A 45 -2.13 -0.91 11.33
CA PRO A 45 -1.74 -0.70 12.73
C PRO A 45 -2.24 -1.82 13.65
N GLU A 46 -3.42 -2.40 13.41
CA GLU A 46 -3.95 -3.51 14.22
C GLU A 46 -3.10 -4.77 14.15
N LEU A 47 -2.43 -5.03 13.03
CA LEU A 47 -1.50 -6.15 12.88
C LEU A 47 -0.18 -5.87 13.60
N LEU A 48 0.34 -4.65 13.48
CA LEU A 48 1.55 -4.20 14.18
C LEU A 48 1.38 -4.21 15.71
N LEU A 49 0.16 -3.98 16.17
CA LEU A 49 -0.22 -3.99 17.59
C LEU A 49 -0.70 -5.37 18.08
N GLY A 50 -0.57 -6.41 17.26
CA GLY A 50 -0.70 -7.82 17.67
C GLY A 50 -2.11 -8.39 17.62
N THR A 51 -3.02 -7.80 16.85
CA THR A 51 -4.35 -8.41 16.66
C THR A 51 -4.23 -9.77 15.98
N THR A 52 -4.91 -10.77 16.53
CA THR A 52 -4.93 -12.14 15.98
C THR A 52 -6.00 -12.33 14.91
N THR A 53 -7.02 -11.49 14.90
CA THR A 53 -8.11 -11.50 13.92
C THR A 53 -7.74 -10.67 12.70
N GLN A 54 -7.55 -11.34 11.55
CA GLN A 54 -7.40 -10.68 10.27
C GLN A 54 -8.78 -10.45 9.64
N THR A 55 -9.04 -9.22 9.22
CA THR A 55 -10.27 -8.78 8.56
C THR A 55 -9.94 -8.16 7.20
N THR A 56 -10.93 -8.00 6.34
CA THR A 56 -10.75 -7.35 5.02
C THR A 56 -10.27 -5.90 5.12
N SER A 57 -10.44 -5.24 6.27
CA SER A 57 -9.95 -3.89 6.52
C SER A 57 -8.41 -3.77 6.47
N ILE A 58 -7.65 -4.85 6.69
CA ILE A 58 -6.18 -4.80 6.57
C ILE A 58 -5.76 -4.55 5.11
N ASP A 59 -6.51 -5.11 4.15
CA ASP A 59 -6.29 -4.89 2.74
C ASP A 59 -6.65 -3.44 2.35
N MET A 60 -7.71 -2.90 2.95
CA MET A 60 -8.11 -1.50 2.72
C MET A 60 -7.07 -0.49 3.23
N TRP A 61 -6.40 -0.79 4.34
CA TRP A 61 -5.25 0.00 4.79
C TRP A 61 -4.12 -0.01 3.75
N ALA A 62 -3.79 -1.20 3.23
CA ALA A 62 -2.76 -1.34 2.21
C ALA A 62 -3.12 -0.60 0.91
N VAL A 63 -4.40 -0.60 0.51
CA VAL A 63 -4.92 0.22 -0.60
C VAL A 63 -4.70 1.71 -0.33
N GLY A 64 -4.95 2.19 0.90
CA GLY A 64 -4.65 3.55 1.33
C GLY A 64 -3.17 3.90 1.15
N CYS A 65 -2.27 3.02 1.61
CA CYS A 65 -0.82 3.19 1.42
C CYS A 65 -0.44 3.24 -0.07
N ILE A 66 -1.01 2.38 -0.91
CA ILE A 66 -0.76 2.35 -2.37
C ILE A 66 -1.23 3.65 -3.02
N LEU A 67 -2.47 4.09 -2.75
CA LEU A 67 -3.02 5.32 -3.31
C LEU A 67 -2.14 6.52 -2.92
N ALA A 68 -1.79 6.62 -1.64
CA ALA A 68 -0.94 7.68 -1.13
C ALA A 68 0.49 7.64 -1.71
N GLU A 69 1.05 6.46 -1.96
CA GLU A 69 2.34 6.27 -2.63
C GLU A 69 2.29 6.70 -4.10
N LEU A 70 1.22 6.35 -4.82
CA LEU A 70 0.98 6.82 -6.19
C LEU A 70 0.81 8.34 -6.24
N LEU A 71 0.17 8.95 -5.25
CA LEU A 71 0.04 10.41 -5.17
C LEU A 71 1.37 11.12 -4.83
N ALA A 72 2.24 10.46 -4.05
CA ALA A 72 3.51 11.03 -3.61
C ALA A 72 4.71 10.68 -4.50
N HIS A 73 4.55 9.73 -5.43
CA HIS A 73 5.61 9.07 -6.20
C HIS A 73 6.72 8.46 -5.33
N LYS A 74 6.42 8.16 -4.06
CA LYS A 74 7.36 7.54 -3.11
C LYS A 74 6.57 6.82 -2.01
N PRO A 75 7.15 5.76 -1.40
CA PRO A 75 6.48 5.04 -0.31
C PRO A 75 6.01 5.97 0.80
N LEU A 76 4.76 5.81 1.25
CA LEU A 76 4.17 6.67 2.27
C LEU A 76 4.80 6.44 3.66
N LEU A 77 4.94 5.17 4.04
CA LEU A 77 5.37 4.73 5.36
C LEU A 77 6.51 3.70 5.22
N PRO A 78 7.73 4.12 4.83
CA PRO A 78 8.86 3.22 4.60
C PRO A 78 9.56 2.80 5.91
N GLY A 79 8.82 2.18 6.84
CA GLY A 79 9.39 1.73 8.11
C GLY A 79 10.44 0.64 7.91
N THR A 80 11.49 0.70 8.74
CA THR A 80 12.61 -0.27 8.76
C THR A 80 12.46 -1.32 9.87
N SER A 81 11.56 -1.07 10.83
CA SER A 81 11.18 -1.97 11.92
C SER A 81 9.72 -1.71 12.29
N GLU A 82 9.05 -2.65 12.97
CA GLU A 82 7.64 -2.47 13.38
C GLU A 82 7.44 -1.23 14.26
N ILE A 83 8.41 -0.95 15.14
CA ILE A 83 8.43 0.26 15.97
C ILE A 83 8.51 1.52 15.10
N HIS A 84 9.43 1.53 14.12
CA HIS A 84 9.56 2.67 13.21
C HIS A 84 8.30 2.83 12.34
N GLN A 85 7.68 1.73 11.91
CA GLN A 85 6.43 1.77 11.15
C GLN A 85 5.29 2.40 11.96
N ILE A 86 5.12 1.99 13.22
CA ILE A 86 4.14 2.60 14.14
C ILE A 86 4.44 4.09 14.35
N ASP A 87 5.70 4.47 14.54
CA ASP A 87 6.08 5.86 14.70
C ASP A 87 5.71 6.71 13.46
N LEU A 88 5.99 6.22 12.25
CA LEU A 88 5.58 6.88 11.00
C LEU A 88 4.06 7.01 10.89
N ILE A 89 3.31 5.98 11.28
CA ILE A 89 1.84 6.03 11.30
C ILE A 89 1.35 7.12 12.25
N VAL A 90 1.87 7.15 13.47
CA VAL A 90 1.51 8.17 14.48
C VAL A 90 1.92 9.57 14.04
N GLN A 91 3.09 9.73 13.43
CA GLN A 91 3.52 11.00 12.83
C GLN A 91 2.55 11.50 11.76
N LEU A 92 2.01 10.60 10.94
CA LEU A 92 1.11 10.96 9.85
C LEU A 92 -0.32 11.23 10.31
N LEU A 93 -0.89 10.37 11.17
CA LEU A 93 -2.32 10.36 11.48
C LEU A 93 -2.67 10.93 12.86
N GLY A 94 -1.67 11.09 13.72
CA GLY A 94 -1.85 11.43 15.14
C GLY A 94 -1.80 10.21 16.06
N THR A 95 -1.62 10.43 17.36
CA THR A 95 -1.59 9.37 18.35
C THR A 95 -2.99 8.79 18.54
N PRO A 96 -3.20 7.47 18.37
CA PRO A 96 -4.49 6.85 18.63
C PRO A 96 -4.85 6.96 20.12
N SER A 97 -6.16 7.00 20.37
CA SER A 97 -6.75 7.03 21.71
C SER A 97 -8.02 6.18 21.72
N GLU A 98 -8.58 5.89 22.90
CA GLU A 98 -9.85 5.16 23.03
C GLU A 98 -11.02 5.84 22.31
N ASN A 99 -10.98 7.18 22.17
CA ASN A 99 -12.01 7.92 21.43
C ASN A 99 -11.93 7.67 19.92
N ILE A 100 -10.71 7.56 19.38
CA ILE A 100 -10.45 7.33 17.96
C ILE A 100 -10.62 5.85 17.62
N TRP A 101 -10.12 4.98 18.50
CA TRP A 101 -10.11 3.54 18.34
C TRP A 101 -10.53 2.87 19.67
N PRO A 102 -11.84 2.62 19.86
CA PRO A 102 -12.33 1.93 21.04
C PRO A 102 -11.73 0.53 21.17
N GLY A 103 -11.09 0.24 22.31
CA GLY A 103 -10.39 -1.01 22.57
C GLY A 103 -8.90 -0.99 22.18
N PHE A 104 -8.35 0.16 21.77
CA PHE A 104 -6.93 0.33 21.48
C PHE A 104 -6.01 -0.11 22.63
N SER A 105 -6.35 0.25 23.87
CA SER A 105 -5.62 -0.13 25.09
C SER A 105 -5.61 -1.62 25.38
N LYS A 106 -6.51 -2.39 24.74
CA LYS A 106 -6.64 -3.85 24.90
C LYS A 106 -5.81 -4.62 23.89
N LEU A 107 -5.14 -3.94 22.95
CA LEU A 107 -4.33 -4.60 21.93
C LEU A 107 -3.08 -5.23 22.55
N PRO A 108 -2.71 -6.47 22.18
CA PRO A 108 -1.70 -7.25 22.91
C PRO A 108 -0.33 -6.59 23.02
N LEU A 109 0.08 -5.84 21.99
CA LEU A 109 1.42 -5.25 21.94
C LEU A 109 1.44 -3.76 22.27
N VAL A 110 0.30 -3.14 22.58
CA VAL A 110 0.24 -1.67 22.75
C VAL A 110 1.16 -1.17 23.88
N GLY A 111 1.24 -1.92 24.98
CA GLY A 111 2.10 -1.58 26.12
C GLY A 111 3.60 -1.74 25.86
N GLN A 112 3.99 -2.37 24.74
CA GLN A 112 5.40 -2.52 24.34
C GLN A 112 5.90 -1.30 23.55
N TYR A 113 5.01 -0.42 23.10
CA TYR A 113 5.36 0.76 22.32
C TYR A 113 5.25 2.03 23.17
N SER A 114 6.32 2.82 23.21
CA SER A 114 6.25 4.20 23.71
C SER A 114 5.86 5.11 22.55
N LEU A 115 4.57 5.44 22.44
CA LEU A 115 4.07 6.29 21.37
C LEU A 115 4.39 7.76 21.65
N ARG A 116 4.92 8.45 20.63
CA ARG A 116 5.02 9.91 20.66
C ARG A 116 3.65 10.55 20.79
N LYS A 117 3.61 11.74 21.40
CA LYS A 117 2.41 12.59 21.40
C LYS A 117 2.38 13.40 20.11
N GLN A 118 1.43 13.08 19.23
CA GLN A 118 1.14 13.76 17.98
C GLN A 118 -0.37 14.03 17.93
N PRO A 119 -0.85 15.23 18.27
CA PRO A 119 -2.29 15.47 18.39
C PRO A 119 -2.99 15.69 17.04
N TYR A 120 -2.23 15.91 15.96
CA TYR A 120 -2.76 16.33 14.67
C TYR A 120 -2.63 15.26 13.59
N ASN A 121 -3.65 15.18 12.73
CA ASN A 121 -3.60 14.44 11.48
C ASN A 121 -2.94 15.31 10.40
N ASN A 122 -1.86 14.80 9.81
CA ASN A 122 -1.02 15.51 8.84
C ASN A 122 -1.31 15.14 7.38
N LEU A 123 -2.39 14.40 7.06
CA LEU A 123 -2.70 14.04 5.67
C LEU A 123 -2.87 15.27 4.77
N LYS A 124 -3.59 16.30 5.23
CA LYS A 124 -3.75 17.56 4.48
C LYS A 124 -2.43 18.30 4.28
N HIS A 125 -1.56 18.30 5.28
CA HIS A 125 -0.22 18.87 5.16
C HIS A 125 0.69 18.07 4.22
N LYS A 126 0.51 16.75 4.17
CA LYS A 126 1.26 15.85 3.29
C LYS A 126 0.83 15.97 1.83
N PHE A 127 -0.47 16.18 1.59
CA PHE A 127 -1.08 16.26 0.27
C PHE A 127 -1.86 17.57 0.09
N PRO A 128 -1.19 18.75 0.15
CA PRO A 128 -1.88 20.05 0.10
C PRO A 128 -2.51 20.35 -1.27
N TRP A 129 -2.09 19.66 -2.32
CA TRP A 129 -2.64 19.76 -3.68
C TRP A 129 -3.80 18.80 -3.95
N LEU A 130 -4.07 17.85 -3.05
CA LEU A 130 -5.12 16.88 -3.23
C LEU A 130 -6.48 17.54 -2.98
N SER A 131 -7.46 17.21 -3.81
CA SER A 131 -8.82 17.67 -3.64
C SER A 131 -9.40 17.24 -2.29
N GLU A 132 -10.42 17.96 -1.82
CA GLU A 132 -11.12 17.60 -0.59
C GLU A 132 -11.77 16.20 -0.71
N ALA A 133 -12.18 15.76 -1.90
CA ALA A 133 -12.67 14.39 -2.10
C ALA A 133 -11.56 13.34 -1.96
N GLY A 134 -10.37 13.59 -2.52
CA GLY A 134 -9.22 12.71 -2.38
C GLY A 134 -8.75 12.62 -0.94
N LEU A 135 -8.69 13.75 -0.23
CA LEU A 135 -8.37 13.78 1.20
C LEU A 135 -9.40 12.99 2.02
N ARG A 136 -10.70 13.16 1.75
CA ARG A 136 -11.75 12.36 2.41
C ARG A 136 -11.55 10.85 2.18
N LEU A 137 -11.27 10.44 0.95
CA LEU A 137 -11.00 9.03 0.64
C LEU A 137 -9.80 8.50 1.44
N LEU A 138 -8.68 9.24 1.50
CA LEU A 138 -7.53 8.87 2.32
C LEU A 138 -7.87 8.78 3.81
N HIS A 139 -8.64 9.73 4.34
CA HIS A 139 -9.09 9.68 5.73
C HIS A 139 -9.91 8.42 6.04
N PHE A 140 -10.80 8.00 5.13
CA PHE A 140 -11.59 6.79 5.32
C PHE A 140 -10.77 5.49 5.20
N LEU A 141 -9.76 5.46 4.33
CA LEU A 141 -8.83 4.33 4.19
C LEU A 141 -7.88 4.22 5.39
N PHE A 142 -7.54 5.34 6.03
CA PHE A 142 -6.62 5.41 7.17
C PHE A 142 -7.31 5.53 8.55
N MET A 143 -8.57 5.12 8.66
CA MET A 143 -9.21 5.00 9.98
C MET A 143 -8.47 3.96 10.84
N TYR A 144 -8.11 4.38 12.06
CA TYR A 144 -7.44 3.50 13.04
C TYR A 144 -8.32 2.31 13.41
N ASP A 145 -9.57 2.57 13.79
CA ASP A 145 -10.54 1.51 14.10
C ASP A 145 -10.86 0.72 12.83
N PRO A 146 -10.47 -0.57 12.75
CA PRO A 146 -10.70 -1.39 11.57
C PRO A 146 -12.19 -1.54 11.22
N LYS A 147 -13.08 -1.40 12.22
CA LYS A 147 -14.54 -1.49 12.03
C LYS A 147 -15.14 -0.25 11.37
N LYS A 148 -14.45 0.89 11.44
CA LYS A 148 -14.88 2.17 10.84
C LYS A 148 -14.14 2.47 9.55
N ARG A 149 -13.13 1.67 9.19
CA ARG A 149 -12.37 1.82 7.95
C ARG A 149 -13.26 1.47 6.76
N ALA A 150 -13.21 2.31 5.72
CA ALA A 150 -14.05 2.11 4.54
C ALA A 150 -13.79 0.76 3.89
N THR A 151 -14.87 0.13 3.42
CA THR A 151 -14.81 -1.08 2.61
C THR A 151 -14.48 -0.74 1.16
N ALA A 152 -14.12 -1.75 0.36
CA ALA A 152 -13.91 -1.56 -1.07
C ALA A 152 -15.17 -0.99 -1.76
N GLY A 153 -16.37 -1.44 -1.37
CA GLY A 153 -17.63 -0.92 -1.89
C GLY A 153 -17.82 0.56 -1.57
N ASP A 154 -17.58 0.97 -0.32
CA ASP A 154 -17.67 2.38 0.08
C ASP A 154 -16.70 3.26 -0.70
N CYS A 155 -15.48 2.77 -0.94
CA CYS A 155 -14.46 3.49 -1.69
C CYS A 155 -14.84 3.69 -3.16
N LEU A 156 -15.49 2.71 -3.81
CA LEU A 156 -15.95 2.83 -5.20
C LEU A 156 -16.99 3.94 -5.36
N GLU A 157 -17.79 4.19 -4.32
CA GLU A 157 -18.79 5.27 -4.33
C GLU A 157 -18.23 6.66 -4.03
N SER A 158 -16.95 6.75 -3.67
CA SER A 158 -16.28 8.00 -3.33
C SER A 158 -16.42 9.06 -4.43
N SER A 159 -16.70 10.30 -4.01
CA SER A 159 -16.73 11.45 -4.92
C SER A 159 -15.39 11.68 -5.63
N TYR A 160 -14.28 11.17 -5.08
CA TYR A 160 -12.95 11.30 -5.68
C TYR A 160 -12.87 10.69 -7.08
N PHE A 161 -13.58 9.58 -7.33
CA PHE A 161 -13.60 8.93 -8.64
C PHE A 161 -14.64 9.52 -9.61
N LYS A 162 -15.44 10.49 -9.13
CA LYS A 162 -16.54 11.12 -9.88
C LYS A 162 -16.28 12.61 -10.17
N GLU A 163 -15.31 13.23 -9.51
CA GLU A 163 -14.96 14.63 -9.70
C GLU A 163 -14.00 14.84 -10.89
N LYS A 164 -13.89 16.09 -11.34
CA LYS A 164 -12.94 16.45 -12.41
C LYS A 164 -11.53 16.69 -11.84
N PRO A 165 -10.45 16.37 -12.59
CA PRO A 165 -10.46 15.70 -13.89
C PRO A 165 -10.89 14.24 -13.74
N LEU A 166 -11.68 13.76 -14.71
CA LEU A 166 -12.10 12.37 -14.74
C LEU A 166 -10.88 11.45 -14.99
N PRO A 167 -10.95 10.17 -14.58
CA PRO A 167 -9.92 9.20 -14.89
C PRO A 167 -9.58 9.16 -16.38
N CYS A 168 -8.30 8.95 -16.69
CA CYS A 168 -7.86 8.76 -18.06
C CYS A 168 -8.43 7.45 -18.62
N GLU A 169 -8.82 7.43 -19.89
CA GLU A 169 -9.20 6.18 -20.56
C GLU A 169 -8.02 5.20 -20.57
N PRO A 170 -8.23 3.89 -20.35
CA PRO A 170 -7.15 2.90 -20.29
C PRO A 170 -6.23 2.91 -21.52
N GLU A 171 -6.77 3.21 -22.70
CA GLU A 171 -6.03 3.29 -23.98
C GLU A 171 -5.02 4.44 -24.02
N LEU A 172 -5.24 5.47 -23.20
CA LEU A 172 -4.37 6.64 -23.08
C LEU A 172 -3.34 6.50 -21.96
N MET A 173 -3.39 5.41 -21.18
CA MET A 173 -2.36 5.12 -20.20
C MET A 173 -1.02 4.83 -20.88
N PRO A 174 0.11 5.24 -20.29
CA PRO A 174 1.42 4.98 -20.86
C PRO A 174 1.65 3.48 -21.01
N THR A 175 1.88 3.02 -22.24
CA THR A 175 2.21 1.63 -22.53
C THR A 175 3.71 1.41 -22.32
N PHE A 176 4.07 0.59 -21.35
CA PHE A 176 5.47 0.19 -21.16
C PHE A 176 5.77 -1.03 -22.07
N PRO A 177 6.86 -1.02 -22.85
CA PRO A 177 7.24 -2.18 -23.63
C PRO A 177 7.44 -3.39 -22.71
N HIS A 178 6.94 -4.57 -23.11
CA HIS A 178 7.08 -5.79 -22.32
C HIS A 178 8.56 -6.11 -22.05
N HIS A 179 9.08 -5.70 -20.88
CA HIS A 179 10.46 -5.96 -20.47
C HIS A 179 10.80 -7.47 -20.47
N ARG A 180 9.78 -8.32 -20.28
CA ARG A 180 9.90 -9.78 -20.25
C ARG A 180 10.11 -10.43 -21.63
N ASN A 181 9.86 -9.70 -22.73
CA ASN A 181 10.02 -10.18 -24.11
C ASN A 181 11.25 -9.61 -24.83
N LYS A 182 12.06 -8.78 -24.17
CA LYS A 182 13.38 -8.42 -24.71
C LYS A 182 14.29 -9.65 -24.59
N ARG A 183 14.31 -10.50 -25.62
CA ARG A 183 15.42 -11.45 -25.83
C ARG A 183 16.71 -10.63 -25.74
N ALA A 184 17.62 -11.01 -24.85
CA ALA A 184 18.97 -10.49 -24.88
C ALA A 184 19.48 -10.68 -26.32
N ALA A 185 19.89 -9.57 -26.97
CA ALA A 185 20.47 -9.67 -28.29
C ALA A 185 21.65 -10.66 -28.21
N PRO A 186 21.76 -11.63 -29.13
CA PRO A 186 22.92 -12.52 -29.15
C PRO A 186 24.15 -11.64 -29.31
N ALA A 187 25.14 -11.84 -28.42
CA ALA A 187 26.41 -11.16 -28.50
C ALA A 187 26.99 -11.38 -29.90
N THR A 188 27.18 -10.31 -30.66
CA THR A 188 27.87 -10.36 -31.94
C THR A 188 29.31 -10.80 -31.68
N SER A 189 29.61 -12.05 -32.04
CA SER A 189 30.98 -12.54 -32.12
C SER A 189 31.70 -11.79 -33.23
N GLU A 190 32.54 -10.82 -32.88
CA GLU A 190 33.53 -10.28 -33.82
C GLU A 190 34.47 -11.40 -34.25
N GLY A 191 34.35 -11.79 -35.51
CA GLY A 191 35.20 -12.78 -36.14
C GLY A 191 36.63 -12.26 -36.24
N GLN A 192 37.56 -12.99 -35.63
CA GLN A 192 38.99 -12.88 -35.91
C GLN A 192 39.24 -13.22 -37.38
N SER A 193 39.48 -12.21 -38.21
CA SER A 193 39.97 -12.40 -39.57
C SER A 193 41.49 -12.56 -39.53
N LYS A 194 41.94 -13.78 -39.82
CA LYS A 194 43.33 -14.12 -40.15
C LYS A 194 43.73 -13.47 -41.48
N ARG A 195 44.90 -12.82 -41.54
CA ARG A 195 45.83 -12.78 -42.69
C ARG A 195 47.10 -12.03 -42.28
N CYS A 196 48.21 -12.73 -42.05
CA CYS A 196 49.25 -13.15 -43.01
C CYS A 196 50.41 -12.15 -43.06
N LYS A 197 51.55 -12.59 -42.51
CA LYS A 197 52.89 -12.03 -42.75
C LYS A 197 53.32 -12.34 -44.19
N PRO A 198 54.23 -11.54 -44.73
CA PRO A 198 55.56 -12.03 -45.09
C PRO A 198 56.63 -11.51 -44.11
#